data_AF-A0A356T500-F1
#
_entry.id   AF-A0A356T500-F1
#
_cell.length_a   1.000
_cell.length_b   1.000
_cell.length_c   1.000
_cell.angle_alpha   90.00
_cell.angle_beta   90.00
_cell.angle_gamma   90.00
#
_symmetry.space_group_name_H-M   'P 1'
#
loop_
_entity.id
_entity.type
_entity.pdbx_description
1 polymer ?
#
loop_
_entity_poly.entity_id
_entity_poly.type
_entity_poly.pdbx_seq_one_letter_code
_entity_poly.pdbx_strand_id
1 'polypeptide(L)'
;MHTRATLLALCLLSACGGESGPLDAAALDAAALDAATDAQVGVCGDGIVDEGERCDGDCPSACDDGVACTLDTLLGAAATCDARCASAPIEACVDGDGCCADGCDVTTDDDCSASCGDGVVQPPETCDGDCPSACDDGVACTADALVGAASSCSASCSFVPIDACVSGDGCCAPGCDATRDDDCSASCGNGVVEPPETCDGDCPTSCSDGLACTTDTLVGSASTCSASCSFSPISACVDGDGCCAPGCDATRDDDCSPSCGNGVTEPPELCDGDCPASCDDMLACTRDTLVGSASSCSAMCSFTPISACADGDGCCPAGCDFGRDDDCTPVPPAVVLVNEVLYDAVGADADGAFIELHGPPGTDLSGYAVVGVNGSG
;
A
#
# COMPACT_ATOMS: atom_id res chain seq x y z
N MET A 1 -25.66 31.36 -22.77
CA MET A 1 -26.91 32.15 -22.85
C MET A 1 -26.94 33.12 -21.68
N HIS A 2 -26.61 34.38 -21.91
CA HIS A 2 -26.96 35.60 -21.16
C HIS A 2 -26.06 36.71 -21.70
N THR A 3 -26.51 37.39 -22.76
CA THR A 3 -25.83 38.54 -23.34
C THR A 3 -26.69 39.77 -23.06
N ARG A 4 -26.25 40.61 -22.13
CA ARG A 4 -26.74 41.98 -21.95
C ARG A 4 -25.67 42.91 -22.51
N ALA A 5 -26.01 43.67 -23.54
CA ALA A 5 -25.23 44.83 -23.96
C ALA A 5 -26.20 45.97 -24.26
N THR A 6 -26.05 47.02 -23.45
CA THR A 6 -26.85 48.22 -23.35
C THR A 6 -26.46 49.18 -24.47
N LEU A 7 -27.46 49.84 -25.07
CA LEU A 7 -27.32 50.71 -26.23
C LEU A 7 -26.66 52.06 -25.85
N LEU A 8 -25.63 52.42 -26.61
CA LEU A 8 -24.90 53.69 -26.60
C LEU A 8 -25.79 54.84 -27.13
N ALA A 9 -25.85 55.97 -26.42
CA ALA A 9 -26.44 57.21 -26.90
C ALA A 9 -25.35 58.10 -27.53
N LEU A 10 -25.60 58.45 -28.80
CA LEU A 10 -24.78 59.24 -29.69
C LEU A 10 -24.97 60.74 -29.38
N CYS A 11 -23.89 61.49 -29.14
CA CYS A 11 -23.90 62.95 -29.12
C CYS A 11 -22.90 63.45 -30.18
N LEU A 12 -23.44 64.07 -31.24
CA LEU A 12 -22.71 64.58 -32.40
C LEU A 12 -22.40 66.07 -32.22
N LEU A 13 -21.17 66.43 -32.56
CA LEU A 13 -20.61 67.77 -32.65
C LEU A 13 -21.16 68.58 -33.84
N SER A 14 -21.08 69.90 -33.65
CA SER A 14 -20.67 70.94 -34.60
C SER A 14 -21.67 71.43 -35.65
N ALA A 15 -22.17 72.63 -35.39
CA ALA A 15 -22.69 73.57 -36.38
C ALA A 15 -22.11 74.96 -36.07
N CYS A 16 -21.40 75.58 -37.02
CA CYS A 16 -21.88 76.74 -37.77
C CYS A 16 -20.75 77.33 -38.63
N GLY A 17 -21.02 77.49 -39.92
CA GLY A 17 -20.12 78.08 -40.92
C GLY A 17 -20.08 79.60 -40.86
N GLY A 18 -19.01 80.15 -41.43
CA GLY A 18 -18.80 81.59 -41.58
C GLY A 18 -19.54 82.18 -42.77
N GLU A 19 -19.88 83.46 -42.65
CA GLU A 19 -20.22 84.35 -43.76
C GLU A 19 -19.54 85.72 -43.54
N SER A 20 -19.30 86.37 -44.66
CA SER A 20 -18.23 87.34 -44.96
C SER A 20 -18.62 88.82 -44.85
N GLY A 21 -17.71 89.63 -44.29
CA GLY A 21 -17.48 91.08 -44.56
C GLY A 21 -18.58 92.08 -44.18
N PRO A 22 -18.32 93.42 -44.22
CA PRO A 22 -17.11 94.12 -44.64
C PRO A 22 -16.55 95.15 -43.62
N LEU A 23 -15.29 95.54 -43.83
CA LEU A 23 -14.71 96.80 -43.34
C LEU A 23 -14.66 97.77 -44.53
N ASP A 24 -15.33 98.92 -44.44
CA ASP A 24 -14.99 100.06 -45.29
C ASP A 24 -15.10 101.37 -44.50
N ALA A 25 -14.20 102.27 -44.86
CA ALA A 25 -13.78 103.46 -44.16
C ALA A 25 -14.80 104.60 -44.17
N ALA A 26 -14.79 105.41 -43.10
CA ALA A 26 -15.17 106.82 -43.20
C ALA A 26 -14.39 107.65 -42.17
N ALA A 27 -13.77 108.70 -42.70
CA ALA A 27 -12.79 109.56 -42.09
C ALA A 27 -13.34 110.47 -40.98
N LEU A 28 -12.40 110.85 -40.10
CA LEU A 28 -12.50 111.96 -39.16
C LEU A 28 -12.51 113.30 -39.91
N ASP A 29 -13.34 114.25 -39.47
CA ASP A 29 -13.09 115.68 -39.66
C ASP A 29 -12.84 116.32 -38.30
N ALA A 30 -11.75 117.07 -38.23
CA ALA A 30 -11.26 117.77 -37.06
C ALA A 30 -11.01 119.24 -37.44
N ALA A 31 -11.60 120.14 -36.66
CA ALA A 31 -11.17 121.52 -36.48
C ALA A 31 -11.69 121.95 -35.10
N ALA A 32 -10.97 122.63 -34.20
CA ALA A 32 -9.77 123.44 -34.36
C ALA A 32 -9.07 123.63 -32.99
N LEU A 33 -7.74 123.72 -33.03
CA LEU A 33 -6.84 124.70 -32.39
C LEU A 33 -7.30 125.41 -31.10
N ASP A 34 -6.55 125.25 -29.99
CA ASP A 34 -5.66 126.29 -29.44
C ASP A 34 -4.78 125.75 -28.30
N ALA A 35 -3.61 126.37 -28.13
CA ALA A 35 -2.41 125.95 -27.41
C ALA A 35 -2.48 125.95 -25.85
N ALA A 36 -1.70 125.06 -25.22
CA ALA A 36 -0.63 125.42 -24.25
C ALA A 36 0.01 124.18 -23.57
N THR A 37 1.35 124.22 -23.50
CA THR A 37 2.28 123.61 -22.53
C THR A 37 2.46 122.09 -22.45
N ASP A 38 3.49 121.62 -23.17
CA ASP A 38 4.71 120.99 -22.62
C ASP A 38 4.55 119.98 -21.46
N ALA A 39 4.42 118.71 -21.83
CA ALA A 39 4.89 117.58 -21.03
C ALA A 39 5.79 116.74 -21.93
N GLN A 40 7.06 116.67 -21.57
CA GLN A 40 8.10 115.91 -22.23
C GLN A 40 7.66 114.44 -22.31
N VAL A 41 7.41 113.96 -23.53
CA VAL A 41 7.24 112.52 -23.77
C VAL A 41 8.64 111.94 -23.61
N GLY A 42 8.87 111.17 -22.54
CA GLY A 42 10.14 110.48 -22.30
C GLY A 42 10.55 109.72 -23.56
N VAL A 43 11.79 109.94 -24.00
CA VAL A 43 12.31 109.35 -25.24
C VAL A 43 13.26 108.25 -24.85
N CYS A 44 12.81 107.02 -25.06
CA CYS A 44 13.60 105.82 -24.82
C CYS A 44 15.01 105.88 -25.44
N GLY A 45 16.04 105.66 -24.63
CA GLY A 45 17.45 105.63 -25.01
C GLY A 45 18.18 106.97 -24.87
N ASP A 46 17.74 107.85 -23.96
CA ASP A 46 18.30 109.20 -23.78
C ASP A 46 19.30 109.32 -22.60
N GLY A 47 19.50 108.25 -21.84
CA GLY A 47 20.44 108.14 -20.72
C GLY A 47 19.82 108.28 -19.32
N ILE A 48 18.50 108.50 -19.20
CA ILE A 48 17.76 108.60 -17.93
C ILE A 48 16.45 107.79 -18.03
N VAL A 49 16.08 107.04 -16.97
CA VAL A 49 14.77 106.34 -16.92
C VAL A 49 13.67 107.33 -16.52
N ASP A 50 12.80 107.66 -17.47
CA ASP A 50 11.70 108.63 -17.28
C ASP A 50 10.43 108.02 -16.66
N GLU A 51 9.47 108.87 -16.28
CA GLU A 51 8.17 108.44 -15.73
C GLU A 51 7.37 107.65 -16.79
N GLY A 52 7.27 106.33 -16.59
CA GLY A 52 6.64 105.41 -17.53
C GLY A 52 7.61 104.41 -18.16
N GLU A 53 8.91 104.66 -18.04
CA GLU A 53 9.98 103.76 -18.48
C GLU A 53 10.42 102.81 -17.36
N ARG A 54 10.86 101.61 -17.72
CA ARG A 54 11.43 100.58 -16.84
C ARG A 54 12.92 100.36 -17.05
N CYS A 55 13.43 100.80 -18.19
CA CYS A 55 14.81 100.75 -18.63
C CYS A 55 15.01 101.89 -19.62
N ASP A 56 16.25 102.21 -19.97
CA ASP A 56 16.55 103.33 -20.87
C ASP A 56 17.68 102.94 -21.82
N GLY A 57 17.31 102.30 -22.94
CA GLY A 57 18.25 101.71 -23.91
C GLY A 57 18.92 100.40 -23.50
N ASP A 58 19.17 100.19 -22.20
CA ASP A 58 19.78 98.97 -21.63
C ASP A 58 18.73 97.93 -21.17
N CYS A 59 17.64 97.82 -21.92
CA CYS A 59 16.55 96.90 -21.60
C CYS A 59 16.98 95.42 -21.78
N PRO A 60 16.44 94.50 -20.96
CA PRO A 60 16.72 93.07 -21.13
C PRO A 60 16.28 92.60 -22.53
N SER A 61 17.20 91.99 -23.26
CA SER A 61 16.95 91.48 -24.62
C SER A 61 16.52 90.01 -24.64
N ALA A 62 16.62 89.34 -23.50
CA ALA A 62 16.17 87.97 -23.26
C ALA A 62 15.59 87.88 -21.84
N CYS A 63 14.70 86.93 -21.64
CA CYS A 63 14.06 86.64 -20.36
C CYS A 63 14.17 85.13 -20.18
N ASP A 64 15.02 84.73 -19.23
CA ASP A 64 15.26 83.37 -18.78
C ASP A 64 15.65 83.52 -17.30
N ASP A 65 14.82 83.01 -16.40
CA ASP A 65 15.05 83.09 -14.96
C ASP A 65 15.87 81.90 -14.40
N GLY A 66 16.27 80.97 -15.27
CA GLY A 66 17.07 79.79 -14.94
C GLY A 66 16.29 78.70 -14.20
N VAL A 67 14.96 78.82 -14.09
CA VAL A 67 14.08 77.80 -13.54
C VAL A 67 13.40 77.09 -14.73
N ALA A 68 13.49 75.76 -14.78
CA ALA A 68 12.96 75.01 -15.93
C ALA A 68 11.42 75.06 -16.01
N CYS A 69 10.74 75.11 -14.87
CA CYS A 69 9.27 75.08 -14.77
C CYS A 69 8.59 76.45 -14.79
N THR A 70 9.19 77.40 -15.49
CA THR A 70 8.64 78.75 -15.68
C THR A 70 8.65 79.10 -17.17
N LEU A 71 7.49 79.58 -17.66
CA LEU A 71 7.41 80.18 -18.97
C LEU A 71 7.85 81.65 -18.87
N ASP A 72 9.06 81.91 -19.34
CA ASP A 72 9.65 83.23 -19.35
C ASP A 72 9.24 84.04 -20.59
N THR A 73 8.57 85.16 -20.36
CA THR A 73 8.10 86.05 -21.42
C THR A 73 8.67 87.45 -21.22
N LEU A 74 9.38 87.94 -22.23
CA LEU A 74 9.80 89.33 -22.31
C LEU A 74 8.59 90.19 -22.73
N LEU A 75 8.03 90.96 -21.80
CA LEU A 75 6.92 91.87 -22.03
C LEU A 75 7.42 93.29 -22.31
N GLY A 76 6.78 94.01 -23.22
CA GLY A 76 7.23 95.33 -23.66
C GLY A 76 8.32 95.23 -24.72
N ALA A 77 8.94 96.35 -25.09
CA ALA A 77 10.03 96.36 -26.06
C ALA A 77 11.15 97.31 -25.62
N ALA A 78 12.39 96.94 -25.97
CA ALA A 78 13.54 97.80 -25.74
C ALA A 78 13.41 99.16 -26.44
N ALA A 79 12.66 99.23 -27.55
CA ALA A 79 12.41 100.47 -28.29
C ALA A 79 11.41 101.41 -27.62
N THR A 80 10.60 100.90 -26.68
CA THR A 80 9.60 101.65 -25.91
C THR A 80 9.95 101.73 -24.43
N CYS A 81 11.14 101.25 -24.05
CA CYS A 81 11.69 101.33 -22.70
C CYS A 81 10.80 100.76 -21.59
N ASP A 82 9.87 99.87 -21.95
CA ASP A 82 8.93 99.21 -21.02
C ASP A 82 9.20 97.70 -20.90
N ALA A 83 10.28 97.23 -21.53
CA ALA A 83 10.74 95.85 -21.51
C ALA A 83 11.00 95.36 -20.09
N ARG A 84 10.36 94.25 -19.72
CA ARG A 84 10.52 93.56 -18.44
C ARG A 84 10.36 92.06 -18.61
N CYS A 85 11.08 91.31 -17.79
CA CYS A 85 10.90 89.87 -17.70
C CYS A 85 9.70 89.56 -16.81
N ALA A 86 8.82 88.68 -17.27
CA ALA A 86 7.74 88.12 -16.49
C ALA A 86 7.79 86.60 -16.66
N SER A 87 7.76 85.88 -15.55
CA SER A 87 7.70 84.42 -15.52
C SER A 87 6.35 83.96 -14.99
N ALA A 88 5.82 82.87 -15.54
CA ALA A 88 4.60 82.21 -15.10
C ALA A 88 4.88 80.72 -14.87
N PRO A 89 4.35 80.08 -13.82
CA PRO A 89 4.59 78.66 -13.59
C PRO A 89 3.99 77.82 -14.71
N ILE A 90 4.71 76.78 -15.11
CA ILE A 90 4.18 75.71 -15.97
C ILE A 90 3.46 74.72 -15.03
N GLU A 91 2.13 74.62 -15.16
CA GLU A 91 1.28 73.70 -14.36
C GLU A 91 0.73 72.53 -15.19
N ALA A 92 0.95 72.55 -16.50
CA ALA A 92 0.50 71.49 -17.40
C ALA A 92 1.64 70.49 -17.64
N CYS A 93 1.31 69.21 -17.70
CA CYS A 93 2.23 68.15 -18.11
C CYS A 93 2.41 68.22 -19.63
N VAL A 94 3.60 68.56 -20.11
CA VAL A 94 3.88 68.78 -21.53
C VAL A 94 5.22 68.14 -21.91
N ASP A 95 5.14 67.04 -22.65
CA ASP A 95 6.32 66.29 -23.08
C ASP A 95 7.40 67.14 -23.77
N GLY A 96 8.63 67.06 -23.27
CA GLY A 96 9.84 67.60 -23.91
C GLY A 96 10.02 69.11 -23.75
N ASP A 97 9.32 69.73 -22.79
CA ASP A 97 9.49 71.14 -22.43
C ASP A 97 10.60 71.36 -21.38
N GLY A 98 11.17 70.28 -20.85
CA GLY A 98 12.26 70.30 -19.87
C GLY A 98 11.79 70.49 -18.42
N CYS A 99 10.48 70.52 -18.16
CA CYS A 99 9.89 70.72 -16.85
C CYS A 99 9.06 69.50 -16.42
N CYS A 100 9.35 68.95 -15.24
CA CYS A 100 8.41 68.07 -14.55
C CYS A 100 7.55 68.90 -13.58
N ALA A 101 6.37 69.33 -14.03
CA ALA A 101 5.46 70.14 -13.20
C ALA A 101 4.85 69.33 -12.04
N ASP A 102 4.48 70.00 -10.95
CA ASP A 102 3.93 69.35 -9.74
C ASP A 102 2.65 68.54 -10.09
N GLY A 103 2.69 67.23 -9.81
CA GLY A 103 1.58 66.31 -10.10
C GLY A 103 1.64 65.69 -11.49
N CYS A 104 2.66 66.01 -12.29
CA CYS A 104 3.02 65.26 -13.49
C CYS A 104 3.92 64.08 -13.12
N ASP A 105 3.94 63.09 -14.01
CA ASP A 105 4.61 61.82 -13.83
C ASP A 105 5.10 61.33 -15.21
N VAL A 106 5.96 60.32 -15.29
CA VAL A 106 6.59 59.90 -16.58
C VAL A 106 5.62 59.41 -17.65
N THR A 107 4.35 59.20 -17.32
CA THR A 107 3.29 58.80 -18.26
C THR A 107 2.51 59.98 -18.84
N THR A 108 2.65 61.14 -18.20
CA THR A 108 1.97 62.39 -18.57
C THR A 108 2.96 63.48 -18.96
N ASP A 109 4.23 63.33 -18.60
CA ASP A 109 5.34 64.23 -18.92
C ASP A 109 6.68 63.47 -19.01
N ASP A 110 7.25 63.39 -20.21
CA ASP A 110 8.54 62.72 -20.46
C ASP A 110 9.75 63.39 -19.78
N ASP A 111 9.61 64.60 -19.22
CA ASP A 111 10.66 65.28 -18.45
C ASP A 111 10.67 64.88 -16.95
N CYS A 112 9.66 64.13 -16.50
CA CYS A 112 9.63 63.53 -15.17
C CYS A 112 10.52 62.27 -15.09
N SER A 113 11.02 61.97 -13.88
CA SER A 113 11.77 60.75 -13.60
C SER A 113 10.93 59.79 -12.75
N ALA A 114 10.93 58.50 -13.09
CA ALA A 114 10.16 57.51 -12.34
C ALA A 114 10.64 57.40 -10.89
N SER A 115 9.71 57.42 -9.95
CA SER A 115 10.01 57.43 -8.53
C SER A 115 9.15 56.47 -7.72
N CYS A 116 9.82 55.53 -7.05
CA CYS A 116 9.14 54.56 -6.21
C CYS A 116 8.45 55.23 -5.00
N GLY A 117 7.16 54.99 -4.87
CA GLY A 117 6.26 55.47 -3.81
C GLY A 117 5.49 56.74 -4.16
N ASP A 118 5.30 57.09 -5.44
CA ASP A 118 4.65 58.33 -5.89
C ASP A 118 3.14 58.20 -6.19
N GLY A 119 2.59 57.00 -6.10
CA GLY A 119 1.19 56.68 -6.35
C GLY A 119 0.91 56.10 -7.74
N VAL A 120 1.91 56.00 -8.63
CA VAL A 120 1.78 55.54 -10.02
C VAL A 120 2.81 54.44 -10.33
N VAL A 121 2.36 53.30 -10.88
CA VAL A 121 3.28 52.25 -11.35
C VAL A 121 3.79 52.61 -12.75
N GLN A 122 5.06 52.96 -12.85
CA GLN A 122 5.68 53.46 -14.09
C GLN A 122 6.80 52.53 -14.57
N PRO A 123 7.06 52.35 -15.88
CA PRO A 123 8.18 51.52 -16.32
C PRO A 123 9.54 52.04 -15.79
N PRO A 124 10.40 51.22 -15.16
CA PRO A 124 10.40 49.75 -15.08
C PRO A 124 9.81 49.14 -13.79
N GLU A 125 9.01 49.88 -13.04
CA GLU A 125 8.36 49.44 -11.81
C GLU A 125 7.31 48.35 -12.05
N THR A 126 7.10 47.53 -11.01
CA THR A 126 6.11 46.43 -10.95
C THR A 126 5.08 46.64 -9.85
N CYS A 127 5.38 47.54 -8.93
CA CYS A 127 4.60 47.95 -7.76
C CYS A 127 5.05 49.36 -7.38
N ASP A 128 4.33 50.02 -6.49
CA ASP A 128 4.62 51.42 -6.15
C ASP A 128 4.45 51.66 -4.63
N GLY A 129 5.49 51.31 -3.86
CA GLY A 129 5.48 51.31 -2.39
C GLY A 129 4.69 50.15 -1.74
N ASP A 130 3.58 49.72 -2.34
CA ASP A 130 2.74 48.60 -1.90
C ASP A 130 3.21 47.24 -2.48
N CYS A 131 4.52 47.04 -2.50
CA CYS A 131 5.13 45.84 -3.05
C CYS A 131 4.88 44.59 -2.18
N PRO A 132 4.74 43.39 -2.77
CA PRO A 132 4.60 42.15 -2.01
C PRO A 132 5.81 41.91 -1.10
N SER A 133 5.56 41.53 0.16
CA SER A 133 6.59 41.24 1.15
C SER A 133 6.80 39.73 1.38
N ALA A 134 5.87 38.91 0.93
CA ALA A 134 5.94 37.47 0.88
C ALA A 134 5.23 36.98 -0.39
N CYS A 135 5.72 35.86 -0.93
CA CYS A 135 5.13 35.17 -2.06
C CYS A 135 4.89 33.74 -1.59
N ASP A 136 3.64 33.43 -1.28
CA ASP A 136 3.15 32.09 -1.01
C ASP A 136 1.84 31.99 -1.78
N ASP A 137 1.80 31.18 -2.84
CA ASP A 137 0.59 30.98 -3.63
C ASP A 137 -0.31 29.84 -3.10
N GLY A 138 0.13 29.17 -2.03
CA GLY A 138 -0.56 28.03 -1.41
C GLY A 138 -0.48 26.74 -2.20
N VAL A 139 0.33 26.66 -3.26
CA VAL A 139 0.60 25.45 -4.03
C VAL A 139 1.90 24.83 -3.56
N ALA A 140 1.83 23.63 -2.98
CA ALA A 140 3.04 23.00 -2.42
C ALA A 140 4.13 22.71 -3.46
N CYS A 141 3.75 22.46 -4.72
CA CYS A 141 4.66 22.13 -5.81
C CYS A 141 5.16 23.34 -6.61
N THR A 142 5.21 24.51 -6.00
CA THR A 142 5.86 25.70 -6.55
C THR A 142 6.92 26.22 -5.58
N ALA A 143 8.09 26.50 -6.13
CA ALA A 143 9.14 27.22 -5.43
C ALA A 143 8.85 28.71 -5.56
N ASP A 144 8.38 29.28 -4.46
CA ASP A 144 7.93 30.66 -4.41
C ASP A 144 9.07 31.59 -3.99
N ALA A 145 9.34 32.59 -4.83
CA ALA A 145 10.43 33.53 -4.61
C ALA A 145 9.96 34.96 -4.86
N LEU A 146 10.21 35.84 -3.88
CA LEU A 146 10.16 37.28 -4.09
C LEU A 146 11.42 37.70 -4.85
N VAL A 147 11.25 38.13 -6.10
CA VAL A 147 12.32 38.67 -6.94
C VAL A 147 12.24 40.20 -6.98
N GLY A 148 13.37 40.87 -7.21
CA GLY A 148 13.45 42.33 -7.15
C GLY A 148 13.47 42.88 -5.72
N ALA A 149 13.20 44.17 -5.55
CA ALA A 149 13.18 44.82 -4.25
C ALA A 149 12.08 45.89 -4.17
N ALA A 150 11.43 45.97 -3.01
CA ALA A 150 10.44 47.00 -2.72
C ALA A 150 11.04 48.42 -2.78
N SER A 151 12.31 48.58 -2.39
CA SER A 151 13.02 49.87 -2.40
C SER A 151 13.27 50.43 -3.81
N SER A 152 13.18 49.60 -4.84
CA SER A 152 13.31 50.00 -6.24
C SER A 152 12.04 49.70 -7.03
N CYS A 153 10.92 49.47 -6.34
CA CYS A 153 9.63 49.18 -6.95
C CYS A 153 9.66 48.06 -8.01
N SER A 154 10.61 47.15 -7.87
CA SER A 154 10.85 46.02 -8.79
C SER A 154 10.42 44.68 -8.22
N ALA A 155 9.84 44.70 -7.01
CA ALA A 155 9.44 43.50 -6.29
C ALA A 155 8.27 42.82 -6.99
N SER A 156 8.44 41.54 -7.30
CA SER A 156 7.45 40.70 -7.98
C SER A 156 7.56 39.26 -7.50
N CYS A 157 6.47 38.51 -7.55
CA CYS A 157 6.48 37.09 -7.19
C CYS A 157 6.84 36.22 -8.39
N SER A 158 7.76 35.29 -8.19
CA SER A 158 8.11 34.23 -9.12
C SER A 158 7.71 32.89 -8.51
N PHE A 159 7.00 32.08 -9.29
CA PHE A 159 6.51 30.76 -8.91
C PHE A 159 7.08 29.76 -9.91
N VAL A 160 8.07 28.97 -9.50
CA VAL A 160 8.72 27.99 -10.38
C VAL A 160 8.23 26.59 -10.04
N PRO A 161 7.67 25.82 -11.00
CA PRO A 161 7.24 24.45 -10.73
C PRO A 161 8.37 23.58 -10.18
N ILE A 162 8.05 22.76 -9.17
CA ILE A 162 8.93 21.70 -8.68
C ILE A 162 8.60 20.43 -9.46
N ASP A 163 9.50 20.04 -10.36
CA ASP A 163 9.37 18.83 -11.19
C ASP A 163 10.22 17.65 -10.68
N ALA A 164 11.09 17.89 -9.70
CA ALA A 164 11.97 16.87 -9.13
C ALA A 164 11.30 16.18 -7.94
N CYS A 165 11.52 14.87 -7.80
CA CYS A 165 11.12 14.12 -6.61
C CYS A 165 12.12 14.40 -5.47
N VAL A 166 11.71 15.13 -4.44
CA VAL A 166 12.56 15.58 -3.35
C VAL A 166 11.84 15.39 -2.02
N SER A 167 12.16 14.30 -1.32
CA SER A 167 11.54 14.00 -0.02
C SER A 167 11.65 15.14 0.99
N GLY A 168 10.52 15.48 1.62
CA GLY A 168 10.41 16.42 2.73
C GLY A 168 10.26 17.87 2.31
N ASP A 169 10.02 18.14 1.03
CA ASP A 169 9.71 19.48 0.52
C ASP A 169 8.20 19.79 0.52
N GLY A 170 7.37 18.80 0.85
CA GLY A 170 5.92 18.92 0.91
C GLY A 170 5.21 18.80 -0.45
N CYS A 171 5.95 18.55 -1.53
CA CYS A 171 5.45 18.42 -2.89
C CYS A 171 5.53 16.97 -3.39
N CYS A 172 4.40 16.43 -3.82
CA CYS A 172 4.40 15.23 -4.67
C CYS A 172 4.36 15.65 -6.15
N ALA A 173 5.53 15.81 -6.77
CA ALA A 173 5.63 16.24 -8.16
C ALA A 173 5.11 15.18 -9.17
N PRO A 174 4.62 15.57 -10.37
CA PRO A 174 4.11 14.62 -11.35
C PRO A 174 5.14 13.56 -11.77
N GLY A 175 4.79 12.29 -11.63
CA GLY A 175 5.67 11.16 -11.96
C GLY A 175 6.60 10.74 -10.82
N CYS A 176 6.46 11.35 -9.64
CA CYS A 176 7.00 10.83 -8.39
C CYS A 176 6.02 9.83 -7.75
N ASP A 177 6.57 8.98 -6.91
CA ASP A 177 5.89 7.94 -6.15
C ASP A 177 6.48 7.92 -4.73
N ALA A 178 5.78 7.30 -3.80
CA ALA A 178 6.13 7.20 -2.38
C ALA A 178 7.44 6.44 -2.10
N THR A 179 8.08 5.82 -3.11
CA THR A 179 9.42 5.24 -2.96
C THR A 179 10.54 6.22 -3.30
N ARG A 180 10.22 7.26 -4.06
CA ARG A 180 11.15 8.30 -4.53
C ARG A 180 10.93 9.64 -3.87
N ASP A 181 9.75 9.85 -3.29
CA ASP A 181 9.33 11.08 -2.63
C ASP A 181 8.38 10.76 -1.46
N ASP A 182 8.81 11.06 -0.23
CA ASP A 182 8.03 10.74 0.97
C ASP A 182 6.78 11.65 1.14
N ASP A 183 6.68 12.72 0.35
CA ASP A 183 5.50 13.59 0.30
C ASP A 183 4.40 13.02 -0.63
N CYS A 184 4.71 11.99 -1.40
CA CYS A 184 3.74 11.24 -2.19
C CYS A 184 2.99 10.19 -1.36
N SER A 185 1.67 10.08 -1.56
CA SER A 185 0.87 8.99 -1.01
C SER A 185 0.92 7.76 -1.93
N ALA A 186 1.14 6.58 -1.33
CA ALA A 186 1.06 5.30 -2.04
C ALA A 186 -0.25 5.16 -2.84
N SER A 187 -0.14 4.69 -4.07
CA SER A 187 -1.20 4.68 -5.06
C SER A 187 -1.28 3.36 -5.81
N CYS A 188 -2.20 2.50 -5.36
CA CYS A 188 -2.49 1.22 -5.97
C CYS A 188 -2.82 1.29 -7.46
N GLY A 189 -2.09 0.52 -8.26
CA GLY A 189 -2.19 0.35 -9.71
C GLY A 189 -1.24 1.23 -10.53
N ASN A 190 -0.19 1.80 -9.94
CA ASN A 190 0.72 2.75 -10.62
C ASN A 190 1.98 2.12 -11.24
N GLY A 191 2.20 0.83 -11.07
CA GLY A 191 3.35 0.05 -11.53
C GLY A 191 4.51 -0.08 -10.53
N VAL A 192 4.42 0.46 -9.32
CA VAL A 192 5.40 0.40 -8.25
C VAL A 192 4.75 -0.06 -6.93
N VAL A 193 5.32 -1.05 -6.24
CA VAL A 193 4.85 -1.43 -4.89
C VAL A 193 5.40 -0.45 -3.86
N GLU A 194 4.52 0.38 -3.29
CA GLU A 194 4.85 1.44 -2.34
C GLU A 194 4.46 1.04 -0.91
N PRO A 195 5.22 1.33 0.16
CA PRO A 195 4.75 1.04 1.52
C PRO A 195 3.43 1.78 1.85
N PRO A 196 2.37 1.12 2.37
CA PRO A 196 2.29 -0.23 2.94
C PRO A 196 1.73 -1.32 2.01
N GLU A 197 1.77 -1.13 0.70
CA GLU A 197 1.31 -2.09 -0.30
C GLU A 197 2.12 -3.39 -0.28
N THR A 198 1.46 -4.47 -0.71
CA THR A 198 2.01 -5.84 -0.81
C THR A 198 2.09 -6.33 -2.26
N CYS A 199 1.37 -5.66 -3.13
CA CYS A 199 1.22 -5.89 -4.56
C CYS A 199 0.73 -4.57 -5.18
N ASP A 200 0.72 -4.46 -6.50
CA ASP A 200 0.38 -3.18 -7.15
C ASP A 200 -0.51 -3.40 -8.39
N GLY A 201 -1.81 -3.53 -8.17
CA GLY A 201 -2.81 -3.89 -9.19
C GLY A 201 -2.78 -5.38 -9.60
N ASP A 202 -1.60 -5.98 -9.69
CA ASP A 202 -1.38 -7.40 -10.01
C ASP A 202 -1.44 -8.30 -8.75
N CYS A 203 -2.42 -8.03 -7.91
CA CYS A 203 -2.59 -8.70 -6.63
C CYS A 203 -3.15 -10.14 -6.79
N PRO A 204 -2.76 -11.08 -5.91
CA PRO A 204 -3.31 -12.43 -5.93
C PRO A 204 -4.83 -12.42 -5.72
N THR A 205 -5.56 -13.17 -6.55
CA THR A 205 -7.03 -13.29 -6.49
C THR A 205 -7.51 -14.59 -5.86
N SER A 206 -6.64 -15.60 -5.83
CA SER A 206 -6.82 -16.84 -5.08
C SER A 206 -5.49 -17.26 -4.47
N CYS A 207 -5.55 -17.91 -3.31
CA CYS A 207 -4.39 -18.47 -2.65
C CYS A 207 -4.57 -19.97 -2.61
N SER A 208 -3.68 -20.70 -3.27
CA SER A 208 -3.50 -22.11 -3.02
C SER A 208 -2.02 -22.44 -3.17
N ASP A 209 -1.42 -23.02 -2.13
CA ASP A 209 -0.02 -23.49 -2.19
C ASP A 209 0.09 -24.95 -2.66
N GLY A 210 -1.05 -25.62 -2.86
CA GLY A 210 -1.13 -27.01 -3.29
C GLY A 210 -0.85 -28.03 -2.21
N LEU A 211 -0.69 -27.61 -0.94
CA LEU A 211 -0.56 -28.48 0.21
C LEU A 211 -1.96 -28.70 0.82
N ALA A 212 -2.34 -29.96 1.05
CA ALA A 212 -3.64 -30.24 1.64
C ALA A 212 -3.72 -29.83 3.12
N CYS A 213 -2.58 -29.86 3.83
CA CYS A 213 -2.49 -29.58 5.25
C CYS A 213 -2.29 -28.10 5.60
N THR A 214 -2.78 -27.20 4.76
CA THR A 214 -2.75 -25.75 4.98
C THR A 214 -4.12 -25.17 4.71
N THR A 215 -4.55 -24.27 5.60
CA THR A 215 -5.67 -23.38 5.34
C THR A 215 -5.14 -22.14 4.62
N ASP A 216 -5.54 -22.01 3.36
CA ASP A 216 -5.07 -20.95 2.47
C ASP A 216 -6.06 -19.79 2.48
N THR A 217 -5.64 -18.66 3.05
CA THR A 217 -6.49 -17.48 3.21
C THR A 217 -5.88 -16.30 2.47
N LEU A 218 -6.63 -15.71 1.54
CA LEU A 218 -6.31 -14.40 0.98
C LEU A 218 -6.73 -13.32 1.98
N VAL A 219 -5.75 -12.61 2.55
CA VAL A 219 -5.98 -11.47 3.44
C VAL A 219 -5.79 -10.15 2.68
N GLY A 220 -6.46 -9.09 3.12
CA GLY A 220 -6.42 -7.78 2.44
C GLY A 220 -7.30 -7.72 1.19
N SER A 221 -7.09 -6.73 0.33
CA SER A 221 -7.82 -6.60 -0.94
C SER A 221 -6.96 -6.06 -2.07
N ALA A 222 -7.23 -6.53 -3.28
CA ALA A 222 -6.57 -6.05 -4.49
C ALA A 222 -6.84 -4.56 -4.76
N SER A 223 -8.02 -4.06 -4.35
CA SER A 223 -8.40 -2.66 -4.52
C SER A 223 -7.62 -1.68 -3.65
N THR A 224 -6.98 -2.17 -2.58
CA THR A 224 -6.13 -1.37 -1.67
C THR A 224 -4.70 -1.86 -1.69
N CYS A 225 -4.34 -2.70 -2.67
CA CYS A 225 -2.99 -3.24 -2.82
C CYS A 225 -2.42 -3.92 -1.55
N SER A 226 -3.32 -4.42 -0.70
CA SER A 226 -2.99 -5.08 0.58
C SER A 226 -3.17 -6.59 0.52
N ALA A 227 -3.51 -7.13 -0.65
CA ALA A 227 -3.78 -8.54 -0.86
C ALA A 227 -2.51 -9.39 -0.69
N SER A 228 -2.53 -10.27 0.31
CA SER A 228 -1.44 -11.21 0.59
C SER A 228 -2.02 -12.58 0.90
N CYS A 229 -1.31 -13.64 0.49
CA CYS A 229 -1.65 -14.99 0.92
C CYS A 229 -1.12 -15.27 2.32
N SER A 230 -1.97 -15.90 3.14
CA SER A 230 -1.62 -16.44 4.45
C SER A 230 -1.92 -17.93 4.44
N PHE A 231 -0.93 -18.74 4.81
CA PHE A 231 -1.02 -20.19 4.83
C PHE A 231 -0.83 -20.65 6.27
N SER A 232 -1.88 -21.21 6.87
CA SER A 232 -1.83 -21.68 8.27
C SER A 232 -1.87 -23.20 8.30
N PRO A 233 -0.94 -23.88 9.00
CA PRO A 233 -0.93 -25.34 9.04
C PRO A 233 -2.18 -25.88 9.74
N ILE A 234 -2.76 -26.94 9.19
CA ILE A 234 -3.80 -27.73 9.83
C ILE A 234 -3.10 -28.70 10.79
N SER A 235 -3.49 -28.67 12.07
CA SER A 235 -2.93 -29.54 13.11
C SER A 235 -3.99 -30.37 13.84
N ALA A 236 -5.26 -30.20 13.47
CA ALA A 236 -6.35 -31.02 13.98
C ALA A 236 -6.51 -32.25 13.08
N CYS A 237 -6.92 -33.37 13.66
CA CYS A 237 -7.32 -34.56 12.91
C CYS A 237 -8.80 -34.41 12.55
N VAL A 238 -9.12 -34.28 11.27
CA VAL A 238 -10.48 -34.01 10.79
C VAL A 238 -10.77 -34.85 9.56
N ASP A 239 -11.67 -35.82 9.71
CA ASP A 239 -12.07 -36.71 8.61
C ASP A 239 -12.55 -35.93 7.36
N GLY A 240 -12.07 -36.34 6.19
CA GLY A 240 -12.48 -35.90 4.87
C GLY A 240 -12.03 -34.50 4.47
N ASP A 241 -11.03 -33.93 5.15
CA ASP A 241 -10.45 -32.64 4.81
C ASP A 241 -9.28 -32.72 3.81
N GLY A 242 -8.85 -33.94 3.47
CA GLY A 242 -7.76 -34.24 2.55
C GLY A 242 -6.37 -34.16 3.20
N CYS A 243 -6.27 -33.90 4.51
CA CYS A 243 -5.02 -33.69 5.23
C CYS A 243 -4.81 -34.73 6.34
N CYS A 244 -3.79 -35.57 6.18
CA CYS A 244 -3.24 -36.30 7.32
C CYS A 244 -2.26 -35.40 8.13
N ALA A 245 -2.79 -34.69 9.13
CA ALA A 245 -1.99 -33.77 9.95
C ALA A 245 -0.98 -34.51 10.86
N PRO A 246 0.15 -33.87 11.26
CA PRO A 246 1.14 -34.51 12.13
C PRO A 246 0.56 -34.95 13.48
N GLY A 247 0.72 -36.24 13.79
CA GLY A 247 0.21 -36.85 15.04
C GLY A 247 -1.23 -37.37 14.94
N CYS A 248 -1.82 -37.32 13.75
CA CYS A 248 -3.02 -38.05 13.39
C CYS A 248 -2.65 -39.45 12.88
N ASP A 249 -3.63 -40.34 12.97
CA ASP A 249 -3.59 -41.73 12.54
C ASP A 249 -4.93 -42.05 11.87
N ALA A 250 -5.00 -43.13 11.10
CA ALA A 250 -6.15 -43.58 10.34
C ALA A 250 -7.38 -43.95 11.20
N THR A 251 -7.28 -43.97 12.54
CA THR A 251 -8.45 -44.12 13.42
C THR A 251 -9.06 -42.77 13.84
N ARG A 252 -8.30 -41.69 13.70
CA ARG A 252 -8.68 -40.32 14.10
C ARG A 252 -8.84 -39.38 12.92
N ASP A 253 -8.38 -39.80 11.75
CA ASP A 253 -8.38 -39.03 10.51
C ASP A 253 -8.40 -40.01 9.31
N ASP A 254 -9.48 -40.05 8.54
CA ASP A 254 -9.62 -40.97 7.41
C ASP A 254 -8.77 -40.61 6.17
N ASP A 255 -8.12 -39.45 6.16
CA ASP A 255 -7.12 -39.06 5.16
C ASP A 255 -5.71 -39.59 5.50
N CYS A 256 -5.52 -40.13 6.71
CA CYS A 256 -4.29 -40.83 7.09
C CYS A 256 -4.26 -42.27 6.58
N SER A 257 -3.07 -42.69 6.12
CA SER A 257 -2.82 -44.09 5.77
C SER A 257 -2.33 -44.89 6.98
N PRO A 258 -2.86 -46.11 7.22
CA PRO A 258 -2.46 -46.93 8.36
C PRO A 258 -0.96 -47.25 8.32
N SER A 259 -0.30 -47.15 9.47
CA SER A 259 1.16 -47.18 9.60
C SER A 259 1.61 -48.07 10.75
N CYS A 260 2.11 -49.25 10.39
CA CYS A 260 2.65 -50.23 11.32
C CYS A 260 3.79 -49.69 12.21
N GLY A 261 3.66 -49.88 13.51
CA GLY A 261 4.63 -49.53 14.56
C GLY A 261 4.48 -48.11 15.12
N ASN A 262 3.30 -47.49 15.00
CA ASN A 262 3.06 -46.10 15.41
C ASN A 262 2.41 -45.93 16.80
N GLY A 263 2.14 -47.03 17.50
CA GLY A 263 1.48 -47.08 18.81
C GLY A 263 -0.04 -47.32 18.75
N VAL A 264 -0.65 -47.43 17.57
CA VAL A 264 -2.10 -47.58 17.35
C VAL A 264 -2.36 -48.72 16.37
N THR A 265 -3.36 -49.56 16.63
CA THR A 265 -3.76 -50.60 15.67
C THR A 265 -4.83 -50.05 14.72
N GLU A 266 -4.45 -49.81 13.48
CA GLU A 266 -5.29 -49.16 12.47
C GLU A 266 -5.81 -50.18 11.45
N PRO A 267 -7.11 -50.27 11.13
CA PRO A 267 -7.57 -51.22 10.11
C PRO A 267 -6.85 -51.01 8.75
N PRO A 268 -6.28 -52.05 8.11
CA PRO A 268 -6.47 -53.49 8.32
C PRO A 268 -5.40 -54.21 9.19
N GLU A 269 -4.64 -53.49 9.99
CA GLU A 269 -3.64 -54.05 10.90
C GLU A 269 -4.28 -54.96 11.97
N LEU A 270 -3.57 -56.02 12.33
CA LEU A 270 -3.96 -57.00 13.36
C LEU A 270 -3.19 -56.80 14.67
N CYS A 271 -2.09 -56.05 14.61
CA CYS A 271 -1.14 -55.73 15.67
C CYS A 271 -0.37 -54.49 15.24
N ASP A 272 0.40 -53.87 16.12
CA ASP A 272 1.12 -52.62 15.83
C ASP A 272 2.62 -52.73 16.20
N GLY A 273 3.34 -53.55 15.45
CA GLY A 273 4.75 -53.90 15.72
C GLY A 273 4.95 -54.89 16.88
N ASP A 274 4.07 -54.88 17.88
CA ASP A 274 4.00 -55.85 18.99
C ASP A 274 3.29 -57.16 18.60
N CYS A 275 3.57 -57.64 17.40
CA CYS A 275 2.94 -58.83 16.85
C CYS A 275 3.51 -60.12 17.49
N PRO A 276 2.73 -61.23 17.51
CA PRO A 276 3.22 -62.51 18.03
C PRO A 276 4.48 -62.97 17.31
N ALA A 277 5.54 -63.28 18.06
CA ALA A 277 6.81 -63.80 17.51
C ALA A 277 6.81 -65.35 17.40
N SER A 278 6.00 -66.02 18.21
CA SER A 278 5.80 -67.47 18.20
C SER A 278 4.32 -67.78 18.43
N CYS A 279 3.85 -68.87 17.83
CA CYS A 279 2.44 -69.28 17.91
C CYS A 279 2.25 -70.61 18.63
N ASP A 280 3.17 -71.05 19.48
CA ASP A 280 3.04 -72.32 20.21
C ASP A 280 1.88 -72.24 21.23
N ASP A 281 0.81 -73.02 21.02
CA ASP A 281 -0.32 -73.15 21.95
C ASP A 281 -0.16 -74.28 22.99
N MET A 282 1.00 -74.95 23.00
CA MET A 282 1.32 -76.09 23.86
C MET A 282 0.42 -77.31 23.65
N LEU A 283 -0.34 -77.36 22.55
CA LEU A 283 -1.08 -78.54 22.14
C LEU A 283 -0.27 -79.30 21.09
N ALA A 284 0.25 -80.46 21.45
CA ALA A 284 1.08 -81.25 20.53
C ALA A 284 0.36 -81.61 19.22
N CYS A 285 -0.98 -81.68 19.24
CA CYS A 285 -1.80 -82.05 18.08
C CYS A 285 -2.31 -80.86 17.25
N THR A 286 -1.65 -79.72 17.32
CA THR A 286 -1.86 -78.58 16.43
C THR A 286 -0.55 -78.25 15.72
N ARG A 287 -0.66 -77.96 14.43
CA ARG A 287 0.40 -77.32 13.67
C ARG A 287 0.19 -75.82 13.74
N ASP A 288 1.13 -75.16 14.38
CA ASP A 288 1.07 -73.74 14.68
C ASP A 288 1.89 -72.96 13.67
N THR A 289 1.24 -72.08 12.93
CA THR A 289 1.86 -71.30 11.86
C THR A 289 1.61 -69.82 12.10
N LEU A 290 2.68 -69.04 12.17
CA LEU A 290 2.58 -67.58 12.10
C LEU A 290 2.36 -67.17 10.63
N VAL A 291 1.19 -66.59 10.35
CA VAL A 291 0.82 -66.09 9.01
C VAL A 291 0.93 -64.57 9.01
N GLY A 292 1.38 -63.99 7.90
CA GLY A 292 1.62 -62.55 7.78
C GLY A 292 3.01 -62.14 8.30
N SER A 293 3.21 -60.86 8.60
CA SER A 293 4.49 -60.38 9.13
C SER A 293 4.31 -59.25 10.14
N ALA A 294 5.21 -59.20 11.12
CA ALA A 294 5.25 -58.11 12.09
C ALA A 294 5.58 -56.77 11.44
N SER A 295 6.42 -56.75 10.40
CA SER A 295 6.78 -55.54 9.64
C SER A 295 5.64 -54.94 8.82
N SER A 296 4.59 -55.73 8.55
CA SER A 296 3.38 -55.27 7.85
C SER A 296 2.15 -55.34 8.76
N CYS A 297 2.35 -55.50 10.07
CA CYS A 297 1.28 -55.53 11.06
C CYS A 297 0.13 -56.49 10.74
N SER A 298 0.43 -57.58 10.02
CA SER A 298 -0.53 -58.58 9.56
C SER A 298 -0.29 -59.95 10.19
N ALA A 299 0.63 -60.01 11.16
CA ALA A 299 1.01 -61.24 11.84
C ALA A 299 -0.13 -61.77 12.73
N MET A 300 -0.56 -62.99 12.46
CA MET A 300 -1.57 -63.71 13.22
C MET A 300 -1.23 -65.19 13.33
N CYS A 301 -1.62 -65.81 14.44
CA CYS A 301 -1.45 -67.25 14.64
C CYS A 301 -2.56 -68.05 13.95
N SER A 302 -2.15 -69.06 13.19
CA SER A 302 -3.02 -70.04 12.58
C SER A 302 -2.71 -71.41 13.16
N PHE A 303 -3.72 -72.03 13.79
CA PHE A 303 -3.63 -73.32 14.45
C PHE A 303 -4.39 -74.35 13.61
N THR A 304 -3.68 -75.32 13.04
CA THR A 304 -4.29 -76.34 12.19
C THR A 304 -4.22 -77.71 12.87
N PRO A 305 -5.35 -78.39 13.12
CA PRO A 305 -5.33 -79.66 13.85
C PRO A 305 -4.62 -80.75 13.04
N ILE A 306 -3.74 -81.50 13.71
CA ILE A 306 -3.09 -82.69 13.18
C ILE A 306 -4.04 -83.87 13.38
N SER A 307 -4.40 -84.53 12.28
CA SER A 307 -5.35 -85.66 12.29
C SER A 307 -4.80 -86.91 11.61
N ALA A 308 -3.59 -86.84 11.04
CA ALA A 308 -2.90 -87.97 10.44
C ALA A 308 -1.96 -88.59 11.48
N CYS A 309 -1.91 -89.92 11.52
CA CYS A 309 -0.96 -90.67 12.34
C CYS A 309 0.45 -90.52 11.75
N ALA A 310 1.42 -90.09 12.55
CA ALA A 310 2.81 -89.93 12.09
C ALA A 310 3.79 -90.15 13.25
N ASP A 311 4.76 -91.05 13.02
CA ASP A 311 5.77 -91.35 14.03
C ASP A 311 6.69 -90.14 14.33
N GLY A 312 6.99 -89.93 15.62
CA GLY A 312 7.97 -88.99 16.15
C GLY A 312 7.58 -87.50 16.06
N ASP A 313 6.30 -87.19 15.91
CA ASP A 313 5.77 -85.83 15.86
C ASP A 313 5.20 -85.31 17.21
N GLY A 314 5.15 -86.19 18.22
CA GLY A 314 4.72 -85.89 19.59
C GLY A 314 3.20 -85.80 19.77
N CYS A 315 2.41 -86.03 18.72
CA CYS A 315 0.95 -86.02 18.76
C CYS A 315 0.39 -87.45 18.66
N CYS A 316 -0.69 -87.74 19.40
CA CYS A 316 -1.48 -88.95 19.18
C CYS A 316 -2.93 -88.57 18.80
N PRO A 317 -3.24 -88.41 17.50
CA PRO A 317 -4.58 -88.08 17.04
C PRO A 317 -5.59 -89.20 17.31
N ALA A 318 -6.87 -88.86 17.39
CA ALA A 318 -7.93 -89.84 17.57
C ALA A 318 -7.97 -90.85 16.40
N GLY A 319 -7.83 -92.14 16.72
CA GLY A 319 -7.83 -93.23 15.74
C GLY A 319 -6.44 -93.75 15.34
N CYS A 320 -5.38 -93.15 15.88
CA CYS A 320 -4.01 -93.66 15.81
C CYS A 320 -3.74 -94.64 16.96
N ASP A 321 -2.85 -95.59 16.72
CA ASP A 321 -2.37 -96.57 17.70
C ASP A 321 -0.84 -96.60 17.65
N PHE A 322 -0.21 -97.22 18.64
CA PHE A 322 1.25 -97.35 18.72
C PHE A 322 1.89 -97.99 17.46
N GLY A 323 1.11 -98.70 16.63
CA GLY A 323 1.60 -99.32 15.40
C GLY A 323 1.58 -98.41 14.17
N ARG A 324 0.89 -97.28 14.24
CA ARG A 324 0.78 -96.27 13.16
C ARG A 324 1.34 -94.91 13.55
N ASP A 325 1.61 -94.74 14.84
CA ASP A 325 2.05 -93.51 15.49
C ASP A 325 2.75 -93.90 16.80
N ASP A 326 4.08 -93.82 16.85
CA ASP A 326 4.86 -94.22 18.03
C ASP A 326 4.73 -93.26 19.24
N ASP A 327 4.15 -92.07 19.03
CA ASP A 327 3.80 -91.11 20.08
C ASP A 327 2.47 -91.45 20.77
N CYS A 328 1.65 -92.30 20.14
CA CYS A 328 0.57 -92.99 20.83
C CYS A 328 1.14 -94.01 21.81
N THR A 329 1.53 -93.53 23.00
CA THR A 329 2.07 -94.40 24.05
C THR A 329 1.15 -95.60 24.23
N PRO A 330 1.66 -96.84 24.18
CA PRO A 330 0.86 -97.99 24.48
C PRO A 330 0.47 -97.82 25.93
N VAL A 331 -0.83 -97.62 26.19
CA VAL A 331 -1.38 -97.68 27.54
C VAL A 331 -0.77 -98.94 28.15
N PRO A 332 0.08 -98.84 29.19
CA PRO A 332 0.75 -100.01 29.73
C PRO A 332 -0.33 -101.04 30.02
N PRO A 333 -0.16 -102.30 29.60
CA PRO A 333 -1.20 -103.30 29.74
C PRO A 333 -1.68 -103.25 31.17
N ALA A 334 -2.98 -102.97 31.32
CA ALA A 334 -3.61 -102.80 32.60
C ALA A 334 -3.20 -103.98 33.49
N VAL A 335 -2.60 -103.67 34.66
CA VAL A 335 -2.10 -104.72 35.55
C VAL A 335 -3.31 -105.46 36.10
N VAL A 336 -3.54 -106.67 35.62
CA VAL A 336 -4.57 -107.58 36.14
C VAL A 336 -4.00 -108.32 37.33
N LEU A 337 -4.58 -108.09 38.50
CA LEU A 337 -4.20 -108.73 39.76
C LEU A 337 -5.24 -109.77 40.15
N VAL A 338 -4.83 -110.83 40.84
CA VAL A 338 -5.78 -111.70 41.56
C VAL A 338 -6.16 -110.97 42.83
N ASN A 339 -7.44 -110.61 42.96
CA ASN A 339 -7.96 -109.89 44.11
C ASN A 339 -8.37 -110.84 45.23
N GLU A 340 -9.11 -111.88 44.88
CA GLU A 340 -9.64 -112.87 45.82
C GLU A 340 -9.59 -114.27 45.22
N VAL A 341 -9.31 -115.26 46.08
CA VAL A 341 -9.42 -116.68 45.75
C VAL A 341 -10.27 -117.34 46.83
N LEU A 342 -11.45 -117.84 46.45
CA LEU A 342 -12.24 -118.70 47.31
C LEU A 342 -11.95 -120.16 46.94
N TYR A 343 -11.33 -120.87 47.88
CA TYR A 343 -11.09 -122.32 47.78
C TYR A 343 -11.55 -122.97 49.09
N ASP A 344 -12.16 -124.16 48.99
CA ASP A 344 -12.62 -124.97 50.13
C ASP A 344 -13.81 -124.38 50.93
N ALA A 345 -14.94 -124.13 50.26
CA ALA A 345 -16.18 -123.74 50.93
C ALA A 345 -16.83 -124.92 51.68
N VAL A 346 -17.10 -124.76 52.98
CA VAL A 346 -17.78 -125.76 53.82
C VAL A 346 -19.27 -125.46 53.90
N GLY A 347 -20.14 -126.38 53.47
CA GLY A 347 -21.61 -126.24 53.56
C GLY A 347 -22.31 -126.39 52.21
N ALA A 348 -23.54 -125.87 52.08
CA ALA A 348 -24.36 -126.00 50.86
C ALA A 348 -23.81 -125.23 49.64
N ASP A 349 -22.76 -124.41 49.84
CA ASP A 349 -22.03 -123.70 48.80
C ASP A 349 -20.81 -124.50 48.27
N ALA A 350 -20.80 -125.83 48.46
CA ALA A 350 -19.72 -126.74 48.10
C ALA A 350 -19.34 -126.80 46.60
N ASP A 351 -20.07 -126.09 45.73
CA ASP A 351 -19.88 -126.11 44.27
C ASP A 351 -19.21 -124.83 43.71
N GLY A 352 -18.80 -123.89 44.55
CA GLY A 352 -18.30 -122.58 44.10
C GLY A 352 -16.84 -122.30 44.45
N ALA A 353 -15.88 -122.82 43.66
CA ALA A 353 -14.54 -122.25 43.64
C ALA A 353 -14.52 -121.08 42.65
N PHE A 354 -14.04 -119.91 43.07
CA PHE A 354 -13.88 -118.76 42.17
C PHE A 354 -12.59 -117.98 42.42
N ILE A 355 -12.15 -117.28 41.39
CA ILE A 355 -11.02 -116.36 41.40
C ILE A 355 -11.54 -115.02 40.89
N GLU A 356 -11.40 -113.98 41.70
CA GLU A 356 -11.74 -112.62 41.31
C GLU A 356 -10.48 -111.91 40.78
N LEU A 357 -10.62 -111.28 39.62
CA LEU A 357 -9.56 -110.46 39.01
C LEU A 357 -9.89 -108.98 39.22
N HIS A 358 -8.88 -108.18 39.57
CA HIS A 358 -8.99 -106.73 39.68
C HIS A 358 -8.12 -106.05 38.62
N GLY A 359 -8.71 -105.06 37.95
CA GLY A 359 -8.04 -104.19 36.99
C GLY A 359 -8.98 -103.07 36.51
N PRO A 360 -8.45 -102.06 35.79
CA PRO A 360 -9.25 -101.02 35.14
C PRO A 360 -10.45 -101.60 34.32
N PRO A 361 -11.64 -101.01 34.39
CA PRO A 361 -12.80 -101.47 33.61
C PRO A 361 -12.51 -101.50 32.10
N GLY A 362 -12.93 -102.57 31.42
CA GLY A 362 -12.70 -102.75 29.98
C GLY A 362 -11.33 -103.31 29.60
N THR A 363 -10.51 -103.74 30.58
CA THR A 363 -9.26 -104.44 30.33
C THR A 363 -9.49 -105.70 29.49
N ASP A 364 -8.80 -105.81 28.36
CA ASP A 364 -8.81 -107.03 27.54
C ASP A 364 -8.04 -108.15 28.25
N LEU A 365 -8.72 -109.26 28.52
CA LEU A 365 -8.14 -110.45 29.15
C LEU A 365 -7.70 -111.50 28.13
N SER A 366 -7.79 -111.20 26.83
CA SER A 366 -7.36 -112.10 25.76
C SER A 366 -5.87 -112.42 25.91
N GLY A 367 -5.54 -113.71 26.05
CA GLY A 367 -4.17 -114.18 26.26
C GLY A 367 -3.74 -114.32 27.72
N TYR A 368 -4.54 -113.84 28.68
CA TYR A 368 -4.36 -114.18 30.09
C TYR A 368 -4.89 -115.60 30.36
N ALA A 369 -4.19 -116.34 31.23
CA ALA A 369 -4.62 -117.63 31.71
C ALA A 369 -4.39 -117.73 33.21
N VAL A 370 -5.41 -118.16 33.95
CA VAL A 370 -5.26 -118.49 35.37
C VAL A 370 -4.84 -119.95 35.46
N VAL A 371 -3.60 -120.20 35.90
CA VAL A 371 -3.01 -121.54 35.98
C VAL A 371 -2.85 -121.93 37.44
N GLY A 372 -3.64 -122.90 37.90
CA GLY A 372 -3.44 -123.51 39.22
C GLY A 372 -2.20 -124.41 39.21
N VAL A 373 -1.23 -124.12 40.06
CA VAL A 373 -0.04 -124.96 40.24
C VAL A 373 -0.25 -125.82 41.48
N ASN A 374 -0.34 -127.15 41.32
CA ASN A 374 -0.44 -128.06 42.45
C ASN A 374 0.95 -128.22 43.09
N GLY A 375 1.09 -127.83 44.36
CA GLY A 375 2.33 -128.05 45.11
C GLY A 375 2.49 -129.55 45.39
N SER A 376 3.68 -130.11 45.14
CA SER A 376 4.05 -131.40 45.74
C SER A 376 4.16 -131.20 47.24
N GLY A 377 3.12 -131.58 47.99
CA GLY A 377 3.03 -131.40 49.44
C GLY A 377 4.24 -131.92 50.22
#